data_AF-A0A916SI22-F1
#
_entry.id   AF-A0A916SI22-F1
#
_cell.length_a   1.000
_cell.length_b   1.000
_cell.length_c   1.000
_cell.angle_alpha   90.00
_cell.angle_beta   90.00
_cell.angle_gamma   90.00
#
_symmetry.space_group_name_H-M   'P 1'
#
loop_
_entity.id
_entity.type
_entity.pdbx_description
1 polymer ?
#
loop_
_entity_poly.entity_id
_entity_poly.type
_entity_poly.pdbx_seq_one_letter_code
_entity_poly.pdbx_strand_id
1 'polypeptide(L)'
;MPKLRNPKPKPKEFRLRLSPELMAIIDDARGEKSVNRQINDWLWSKAQGDSADRIADALRPALASLTDDELELFTANTVAAIEILARGRKRAVRE
;
A
#
# COMPACT_ATOMS: atom_id res chain seq x y z
N MET A 1 -32.38 -29.73 -16.31
CA MET A 1 -31.10 -30.08 -15.67
C MET A 1 -30.74 -29.01 -14.66
N PRO A 2 -30.56 -29.31 -13.35
CA PRO A 2 -30.18 -28.29 -12.39
C PRO A 2 -28.68 -27.96 -12.55
N LYS A 3 -28.36 -26.66 -12.58
CA LYS A 3 -26.98 -26.16 -12.68
C LYS A 3 -26.25 -26.49 -11.37
N LEU A 4 -25.24 -27.36 -11.44
CA LEU A 4 -24.28 -27.59 -10.34
C LEU A 4 -23.56 -26.27 -10.05
N ARG A 5 -23.94 -25.59 -8.97
CA ARG A 5 -23.15 -24.48 -8.42
C ARG A 5 -21.91 -25.10 -7.79
N ASN A 6 -20.76 -24.98 -8.44
CA ASN A 6 -19.49 -25.30 -7.78
C ASN A 6 -19.40 -24.45 -6.49
N PRO A 7 -19.15 -25.06 -5.32
CA PRO A 7 -19.01 -24.32 -4.09
C PRO A 7 -17.81 -23.38 -4.21
N LYS A 8 -17.99 -22.12 -3.83
CA LYS A 8 -16.88 -21.16 -3.77
C LYS A 8 -15.81 -21.74 -2.83
N PRO A 9 -14.52 -21.67 -3.21
CA PRO A 9 -13.45 -22.17 -2.35
C PRO A 9 -13.51 -21.47 -1.00
N LYS A 10 -13.42 -22.25 0.08
CA LYS A 10 -13.43 -21.71 1.45
C LYS A 10 -12.14 -20.89 1.69
N PRO A 11 -12.21 -19.74 2.36
CA PRO A 11 -11.03 -19.01 2.78
C PRO A 11 -10.12 -19.91 3.64
N LYS A 12 -8.81 -19.78 3.48
CA LYS A 12 -7.86 -20.37 4.43
C LYS A 12 -7.77 -19.46 5.65
N GLU A 13 -8.01 -20.03 6.82
CA GLU A 13 -7.93 -19.32 8.10
C GLU A 13 -6.68 -19.76 8.85
N PHE A 14 -5.97 -18.80 9.44
CA PHE A 14 -4.85 -19.05 10.33
C PHE A 14 -4.88 -18.05 11.48
N ARG A 15 -4.30 -18.44 12.63
CA ARG A 15 -4.17 -17.57 13.79
C ARG A 15 -2.77 -16.98 13.80
N LEU A 16 -2.69 -15.66 13.93
CA LEU A 16 -1.43 -14.92 14.04
C LEU A 16 -1.41 -14.17 15.36
N ARG A 17 -0.24 -14.12 16.01
CA ARG A 17 0.00 -13.26 17.17
C ARG A 17 0.61 -11.95 16.66
N LEU A 18 -0.06 -10.85 16.90
CA LEU A 18 0.40 -9.50 16.56
C LEU A 18 0.97 -8.85 17.83
N SER A 19 2.06 -8.09 17.68
CA SER A 19 2.51 -7.23 18.77
C SER A 19 1.51 -6.07 18.96
N PRO A 20 1.42 -5.49 20.17
CA PRO A 20 0.54 -4.34 20.42
C PRO A 20 0.83 -3.15 19.50
N GLU A 21 2.10 -2.90 19.20
CA GLU A 21 2.54 -1.77 18.36
C GLU A 21 2.06 -1.96 16.91
N LEU A 22 2.18 -3.17 16.37
CA LEU A 22 1.68 -3.48 15.03
C LEU A 22 0.16 -3.39 14.96
N MET A 23 -0.54 -3.80 16.03
CA MET A 23 -2.00 -3.68 16.09
C MET A 23 -2.43 -2.20 16.09
N ALA A 24 -1.74 -1.33 16.83
CA ALA A 24 -2.02 0.11 16.84
C ALA A 24 -1.88 0.73 15.44
N ILE A 25 -0.80 0.39 14.71
CA ILE A 25 -0.61 0.85 13.33
C ILE A 25 -1.76 0.38 12.41
N ILE A 26 -2.24 -0.85 12.59
CA ILE A 26 -3.37 -1.38 11.81
C ILE A 26 -4.67 -0.66 12.15
N ASP A 27 -4.93 -0.40 13.43
CA ASP A 27 -6.13 0.30 13.88
C ASP A 27 -6.20 1.75 13.35
N ASP A 28 -5.07 2.47 13.34
CA ASP A 28 -4.98 3.80 12.74
C ASP A 28 -5.19 3.76 11.21
N ALA A 29 -4.60 2.77 10.54
CA ALA A 29 -4.63 2.68 9.08
C ALA A 29 -5.97 2.17 8.51
N ARG A 30 -6.73 1.35 9.25
CA ARG A 30 -7.93 0.69 8.71
C ARG A 30 -9.15 1.60 8.56
N GLY A 31 -9.23 2.68 9.33
CA GLY A 31 -10.42 3.53 9.40
C GLY A 31 -11.69 2.71 9.66
N GLU A 32 -12.67 2.77 8.75
CA GLU A 32 -13.93 2.02 8.84
C GLU A 32 -13.82 0.53 8.43
N LYS A 33 -12.68 0.10 7.88
CA LYS A 33 -12.51 -1.30 7.45
C LYS A 33 -12.35 -2.22 8.66
N SER A 34 -12.76 -3.48 8.48
CA SER A 34 -12.40 -4.53 9.43
C SER A 34 -10.90 -4.80 9.37
N VAL A 35 -10.32 -5.19 10.51
CA VAL A 35 -8.89 -5.56 10.63
C VAL A 35 -8.50 -6.61 9.57
N ASN A 36 -9.31 -7.67 9.43
CA ASN A 36 -9.06 -8.71 8.43
C ASN A 36 -9.09 -8.16 7.00
N ARG A 37 -9.97 -7.21 6.68
CA ARG A 37 -10.02 -6.59 5.36
C ARG A 37 -8.77 -5.75 5.10
N GLN A 38 -8.35 -4.93 6.07
CA GLN A 38 -7.14 -4.12 5.95
C GLN A 38 -5.88 -4.99 5.78
N ILE A 39 -5.74 -6.05 6.59
CA ILE A 39 -4.62 -6.99 6.49
C ILE A 39 -4.62 -7.68 5.11
N ASN A 40 -5.78 -8.16 4.63
CA ASN A 40 -5.85 -8.78 3.31
C ASN A 40 -5.51 -7.80 2.19
N ASP A 41 -6.00 -6.55 2.26
CA ASP A 41 -5.67 -5.51 1.27
C ASP A 41 -4.16 -5.25 1.21
N TRP A 42 -3.48 -5.17 2.37
CA TRP A 42 -2.02 -5.03 2.44
C TRP A 42 -1.29 -6.26 1.90
N LEU A 43 -1.72 -7.47 2.27
CA LEU A 43 -1.13 -8.71 1.76
C LEU A 43 -1.28 -8.80 0.25
N TRP A 44 -2.42 -8.37 -0.31
CA TRP A 44 -2.63 -8.33 -1.76
C TRP A 44 -1.78 -7.28 -2.45
N SER A 45 -1.67 -6.07 -1.89
CA SER A 45 -0.79 -5.01 -2.42
C SER A 45 0.67 -5.49 -2.51
N LYS A 46 1.14 -6.24 -1.51
CA LYS A 46 2.50 -6.82 -1.50
C LYS A 46 2.65 -8.06 -2.35
N ALA A 47 1.65 -8.96 -2.36
CA ALA A 47 1.71 -10.21 -3.12
C ALA A 47 1.65 -9.98 -4.64
N GLN A 48 1.00 -8.90 -5.09
CA GLN A 48 0.93 -8.58 -6.52
C GLN A 48 2.16 -7.82 -7.03
N GLY A 49 3.05 -7.37 -6.13
CA GLY A 49 4.15 -6.46 -6.49
C GLY A 49 3.56 -5.23 -7.17
N ASP A 50 2.92 -4.38 -6.39
CA ASP A 50 2.25 -3.20 -6.94
C ASP A 50 3.27 -2.32 -7.69
N SER A 51 2.79 -1.46 -8.58
CA SER A 51 3.61 -0.51 -9.34
C SER A 51 4.52 0.32 -8.41
N ALA A 52 4.06 0.57 -7.17
CA ALA A 52 4.87 1.19 -6.12
C ALA A 52 6.10 0.36 -5.73
N ASP A 53 5.97 -0.96 -5.59
CA ASP A 53 7.10 -1.85 -5.29
C ASP A 53 8.09 -1.87 -6.46
N ARG A 54 7.59 -1.86 -7.71
CA ARG A 54 8.46 -1.76 -8.90
C ARG A 54 9.22 -0.43 -8.97
N ILE A 55 8.55 0.67 -8.62
CA ILE A 55 9.20 1.99 -8.54
C ILE A 55 10.25 2.00 -7.42
N ALA A 56 9.92 1.44 -6.26
CA ALA A 56 10.86 1.36 -5.14
C ALA A 56 12.09 0.49 -5.49
N ASP A 57 11.87 -0.65 -6.15
CA ASP A 57 12.94 -1.54 -6.62
C ASP A 57 13.85 -0.84 -7.63
N ALA A 58 13.28 -0.08 -8.57
CA ALA A 58 14.04 0.68 -9.56
C ALA A 58 14.82 1.85 -8.94
N LEU A 59 14.27 2.51 -7.92
CA LEU A 59 14.90 3.64 -7.25
C LEU A 59 15.98 3.21 -6.25
N ARG A 60 15.85 2.03 -5.61
CA ARG A 60 16.78 1.57 -4.55
C ARG A 60 18.26 1.70 -4.91
N PRO A 61 18.74 1.25 -6.08
CA PRO A 61 20.16 1.38 -6.44
C PRO A 61 20.61 2.84 -6.52
N ALA A 62 19.76 3.72 -7.06
CA ALA A 62 20.08 5.14 -7.20
C ALA A 62 20.05 5.87 -5.85
N LEU A 63 19.11 5.51 -4.96
CA LEU A 63 19.04 6.07 -3.62
C LEU A 63 20.20 5.60 -2.73
N ALA A 64 20.66 4.36 -2.92
CA ALA A 64 21.77 3.81 -2.15
C ALA A 64 23.12 4.50 -2.40
N SER A 65 23.27 5.25 -3.51
CA SER A 65 24.48 6.02 -3.80
C SER A 65 24.48 7.44 -3.24
N LEU A 66 23.36 7.88 -2.65
CA LEU A 66 23.23 9.22 -2.09
C LEU A 66 23.73 9.27 -0.65
N THR A 67 24.24 10.43 -0.25
CA THR A 67 24.47 10.77 1.15
C THR A 67 23.14 11.01 1.89
N ASP A 68 23.17 11.01 3.22
CA ASP A 68 21.96 11.22 4.03
C ASP A 68 21.29 12.58 3.73
N ASP A 69 22.08 13.65 3.57
CA ASP A 69 21.58 15.00 3.22
C ASP A 69 20.92 15.01 1.82
N GLU A 70 21.51 14.32 0.86
CA GLU A 70 20.96 14.22 -0.51
C GLU A 70 19.69 13.37 -0.54
N LEU A 71 19.62 12.31 0.27
CA LEU A 71 18.44 11.46 0.39
C LEU A 71 17.27 12.23 1.01
N GLU A 72 17.53 13.04 2.03
CA GLU A 72 16.52 13.90 2.65
C GLU A 72 16.00 14.95 1.66
N LEU A 73 16.89 15.62 0.93
CA LEU A 73 16.52 16.59 -0.10
C LEU A 73 15.72 15.95 -1.25
N PHE A 74 16.14 14.77 -1.72
CA PHE A 74 15.43 14.01 -2.75
C PHE A 74 14.01 13.66 -2.28
N THR A 75 13.88 13.18 -1.04
CA THR A 75 12.60 12.78 -0.46
C THR A 75 11.66 13.98 -0.35
N ALA A 76 12.13 15.10 0.20
CA ALA A 76 11.34 16.32 0.34
C ALA A 76 10.82 16.83 -1.03
N ASN A 77 11.69 16.89 -2.04
CA ASN A 77 11.31 17.34 -3.38
C ASN A 77 10.34 16.38 -4.07
N THR A 78 10.54 15.06 -3.91
CA THR A 78 9.66 14.05 -4.49
C THR A 78 8.26 14.12 -3.89
N VAL A 79 8.14 14.27 -2.57
CA VAL A 79 6.86 14.48 -1.88
C VAL A 79 6.17 15.73 -2.40
N ALA A 80 6.89 16.86 -2.46
CA ALA A 80 6.33 18.12 -2.95
C ALA A 80 5.81 18.01 -4.41
N ALA A 81 6.56 17.34 -5.28
CA ALA A 81 6.15 17.09 -6.67
C ALA A 81 4.87 16.24 -6.75
N ILE A 82 4.78 15.16 -5.96
CA ILE A 82 3.58 14.30 -5.90
C ILE A 82 2.37 15.11 -5.43
N GLU A 83 2.52 15.96 -4.42
CA GLU A 83 1.45 16.81 -3.91
C GLU A 83 0.95 17.82 -4.96
N ILE A 84 1.85 18.39 -5.78
CA ILE A 84 1.48 19.27 -6.89
C ILE A 84 0.65 18.50 -7.92
N LEU A 85 1.11 17.32 -8.33
CA LEU A 85 0.40 16.47 -9.29
C LEU A 85 -0.98 16.05 -8.76
N ALA A 86 -1.06 15.68 -7.47
CA ALA A 86 -2.31 15.31 -6.82
C ALA A 86 -3.31 16.48 -6.76
N ARG A 87 -2.83 17.70 -6.52
CA ARG A 87 -3.67 18.93 -6.57
C ARG A 87 -4.19 19.21 -7.98
N GLY A 88 -3.35 19.05 -9.00
CA GLY A 88 -3.75 19.20 -10.41
C GLY A 88 -4.90 18.26 -10.80
N ARG A 89 -4.86 17.00 -10.36
CA ARG A 89 -5.92 16.01 -10.60
C ARG A 89 -7.26 16.40 -9.95
N LYS A 90 -7.25 17.04 -8.78
CA LYS A 90 -8.49 17.53 -8.13
C LYS A 90 -9.12 18.73 -8.84
N ARG A 91 -8.32 19.54 -9.55
CA ARG A 91 -8.78 20.71 -10.29
C ARG A 91 -9.47 20.33 -11.60
N ALA A 92 -8.93 19.34 -12.32
CA ALA A 92 -9.48 18.85 -13.60
C ALA A 92 -10.84 18.13 -13.49
N VAL A 93 -11.30 17.78 -12.29
CA VAL A 93 -12.60 17.09 -12.06
C VAL A 93 -13.71 18.09 -11.68
N ARG A 94 -13.38 19.37 -11.49
CA ARG A 94 -14.31 20.43 -11.10
C ARG A 94 -14.65 21.42 -12.22
N GLU A 95 -14.12 21.20 -13.41
CA GLU A 95 -14.47 21.90 -14.66
C GLU A 95 -15.31 20.95 -15.53
#